data_AF-A0A3Q9G131-F1
#
_entry.id   AF-A0A3Q9G131-F1
#
_cell.length_a   1.000
_cell.length_b   1.000
_cell.length_c   1.000
_cell.angle_alpha   90.00
_cell.angle_beta   90.00
_cell.angle_gamma   90.00
#
_symmetry.space_group_name_H-M   'P 1'
#
loop_
_entity.id
_entity.type
_entity.pdbx_description
1 polymer ?
#
loop_
_entity_poly.entity_id
_entity_poly.type
_entity_poly.pdbx_seq_one_letter_code
_entity_poly.pdbx_strand_id
1 'polypeptide(L)'
;MNLSGWEIIIILLVLILVFGAAKLPTIASSVGKSMKVFKKEVTELRDDTDPNTPPKQADQSGSNVPQSSYDATSPQVGDKGQDQTKQ
;
A
#
# COMPACT_ATOMS: atom_id res chain seq x y z
N MET A 1 -7.10 -30.45 -24.66
CA MET A 1 -7.68 -29.18 -25.12
C MET A 1 -6.81 -28.09 -24.51
N ASN A 2 -5.84 -27.59 -25.28
CA ASN A 2 -4.78 -26.75 -24.75
C ASN A 2 -5.34 -25.33 -24.67
N LEU A 3 -5.74 -24.89 -23.48
CA LEU A 3 -5.91 -23.46 -23.15
C LEU A 3 -4.52 -22.83 -23.19
N SER A 4 -4.06 -22.64 -24.41
CA SER A 4 -2.82 -22.02 -24.78
C SER A 4 -3.01 -20.57 -24.35
N GLY A 5 -2.11 -19.96 -23.56
CA GLY A 5 -2.36 -18.65 -22.92
C GLY A 5 -2.86 -17.51 -23.81
N TRP A 6 -2.91 -17.71 -25.13
CA TRP A 6 -3.65 -16.92 -26.11
C TRP A 6 -5.12 -16.63 -25.73
N GLU A 7 -5.92 -17.60 -25.25
CA GLU A 7 -7.31 -17.31 -24.85
C GLU A 7 -7.38 -16.29 -23.70
N ILE A 8 -6.45 -16.38 -22.74
CA ILE A 8 -6.38 -15.45 -21.60
C ILE A 8 -6.08 -14.03 -22.09
N ILE A 9 -5.20 -13.89 -23.08
CA ILE A 9 -4.87 -12.60 -23.69
C ILE A 9 -6.10 -11.98 -24.37
N ILE A 10 -6.90 -12.76 -25.10
CA ILE A 10 -8.13 -12.28 -25.74
C ILE A 10 -9.13 -11.78 -24.68
N ILE A 11 -9.35 -12.55 -23.61
CA ILE A 11 -10.25 -12.16 -22.52
C ILE A 11 -9.76 -10.87 -21.85
N LEU A 12 -8.46 -10.75 -21.60
CA LEU A 12 -7.87 -9.54 -21.03
C LEU A 12 -8.09 -8.33 -21.93
N LEU A 13 -7.95 -8.50 -23.25
CA LEU A 13 -8.22 -7.46 -24.24
C LEU A 13 -9.67 -6.97 -24.15
N VAL A 14 -10.64 -7.90 -24.11
CA VAL A 14 -12.07 -7.55 -23.98
C VAL A 14 -12.33 -6.79 -22.67
N LEU A 15 -11.73 -7.21 -21.55
CA LEU A 15 -11.85 -6.50 -20.27
C LEU A 15 -11.25 -5.10 -20.32
N ILE A 16 -10.11 -4.91 -21.01
CA ILE A 16 -9.51 -3.59 -21.22
C ILE A 16 -10.43 -2.69 -22.06
N LEU A 17 -11.11 -3.23 -23.07
CA LEU A 17 -12.05 -2.45 -23.88
C LEU A 17 -13.28 -2.01 -23.06
N VAL A 18 -13.81 -2.87 -22.19
CA VAL A 18 -15.01 -2.57 -21.38
C VAL A 18 -14.69 -1.69 -20.18
N PHE A 19 -13.63 -2.02 -19.43
CA PHE A 19 -13.27 -1.35 -18.18
C PHE A 19 -12.19 -0.27 -18.33
N GLY A 20 -11.44 -0.27 -19.44
CA GLY A 20 -10.31 0.62 -19.68
C GLY A 20 -8.99 0.10 -19.11
N ALA A 21 -7.87 0.43 -19.80
CA ALA A 21 -6.52 -0.01 -19.42
C ALA A 21 -6.07 0.48 -18.03
N ALA A 22 -6.62 1.61 -17.55
CA ALA A 22 -6.28 2.16 -16.24
C ALA A 22 -6.96 1.42 -15.07
N LYS A 23 -8.12 0.76 -15.29
CA LYS A 23 -8.90 0.17 -14.19
C LYS A 23 -8.42 -1.23 -13.79
N LEU A 24 -8.03 -2.07 -14.74
CA LEU A 24 -7.49 -3.41 -14.43
C LEU A 24 -6.28 -3.40 -13.47
N PRO A 25 -5.21 -2.61 -13.70
CA PRO A 25 -4.05 -2.61 -12.81
C PRO A 25 -4.36 -2.04 -11.42
N THR A 26 -5.31 -1.10 -11.31
CA THR A 26 -5.75 -0.56 -10.02
C THR A 26 -6.45 -1.64 -9.18
N ILE A 27 -7.42 -2.35 -9.76
CA ILE A 27 -8.15 -3.43 -9.07
C ILE A 27 -7.17 -4.56 -8.71
N ALA A 28 -6.36 -5.00 -9.67
CA ALA A 28 -5.37 -6.06 -9.45
C ALA A 28 -4.35 -5.71 -8.36
N SER A 29 -3.87 -4.46 -8.31
CA SER A 29 -2.92 -4.02 -7.27
C SER A 29 -3.54 -4.04 -5.87
N SER A 30 -4.80 -3.64 -5.71
CA SER A 30 -5.49 -3.66 -4.41
C SER A 30 -5.75 -5.09 -3.90
N VAL A 31 -6.20 -5.98 -4.79
CA VAL A 31 -6.42 -7.40 -4.50
C VAL A 31 -5.09 -8.10 -4.25
N GLY A 32 -4.06 -7.83 -5.03
CA GLY A 32 -2.73 -8.41 -4.88
C GLY A 32 -2.05 -8.04 -3.56
N LYS A 33 -2.22 -6.79 -3.09
CA LYS A 33 -1.74 -6.37 -1.77
C LYS A 33 -2.42 -7.13 -0.63
N SER A 34 -3.75 -7.26 -0.70
CA SER A 34 -4.52 -8.02 0.31
C SER A 34 -4.15 -9.50 0.30
N MET A 35 -4.00 -10.10 -0.89
CA MET A 35 -3.57 -11.49 -1.06
C MET A 35 -2.14 -11.72 -0.56
N LYS A 36 -1.23 -10.75 -0.71
CA LYS A 36 0.16 -10.83 -0.21
C LYS A 36 0.20 -10.89 1.32
N VAL A 37 -0.62 -10.08 1.99
CA VAL A 37 -0.72 -10.07 3.46
C VAL A 37 -1.33 -11.38 3.94
N PHE A 38 -2.47 -11.78 3.38
CA PHE A 38 -3.11 -13.05 3.72
C PHE A 38 -2.18 -14.25 3.50
N LYS A 39 -1.42 -14.28 2.40
CA LYS A 39 -0.49 -15.36 2.14
C LYS A 39 0.69 -15.40 3.11
N LYS A 40 1.15 -14.23 3.59
CA LYS A 40 2.20 -14.15 4.62
C LYS A 40 1.70 -14.70 5.94
N GLU A 41 0.53 -14.27 6.40
CA GLU A 41 -0.07 -14.77 7.64
C GLU A 41 -0.32 -16.27 7.56
N VAL A 42 -0.93 -16.75 6.47
CA VAL A 42 -1.18 -18.19 6.28
C VAL A 42 0.12 -19.01 6.18
N THR A 43 1.19 -18.45 5.61
CA THR A 43 2.50 -19.10 5.57
C THR A 43 3.14 -19.12 6.95
N GLU A 44 3.06 -18.05 7.73
CA GLU A 44 3.57 -17.97 9.10
C GLU A 44 2.89 -19.00 10.02
N LEU A 45 1.56 -19.14 9.95
CA LEU A 45 0.84 -20.20 10.69
C LEU A 45 1.26 -21.62 10.30
N ARG A 46 1.77 -21.83 9.08
CA ARG A 46 2.27 -23.14 8.64
C ARG A 46 3.73 -23.35 9.04
N ASP A 47 4.52 -22.28 8.98
CA ASP A 47 5.94 -22.28 9.30
C ASP A 47 6.21 -22.31 10.82
N ASP A 48 5.25 -21.94 11.67
CA ASP A 48 5.32 -22.15 13.14
C ASP A 48 5.43 -23.63 13.55
N THR A 49 5.29 -24.57 12.60
CA THR A 49 5.57 -26.01 12.79
C THR A 49 7.03 -26.38 12.44
N ASP A 50 7.78 -25.51 11.75
CA ASP A 50 9.14 -25.73 11.26
C ASP A 50 10.13 -24.66 11.81
N PRO A 51 10.95 -24.97 12.84
CA PRO A 51 11.74 -23.98 13.58
C PRO A 51 12.99 -23.42 12.86
N ASN A 52 13.10 -23.55 11.52
CA ASN A 52 14.33 -23.24 10.78
C ASN A 52 14.18 -22.28 9.58
N THR A 53 13.05 -21.58 9.43
CA THR A 53 12.85 -20.67 8.29
C THR A 53 13.09 -19.20 8.68
N PRO A 54 14.04 -18.47 8.06
CA PRO A 54 14.25 -17.05 8.32
C PRO A 54 13.10 -16.19 7.77
N PRO A 55 12.66 -15.13 8.49
CA PRO A 55 11.50 -14.34 8.10
C PRO A 55 11.77 -13.56 6.81
N LYS A 56 11.03 -13.89 5.74
CA LYS A 56 11.15 -13.19 4.45
C LYS A 56 10.36 -11.88 4.49
N GLN A 57 11.07 -10.79 4.78
CA GLN A 57 10.56 -9.42 4.82
C GLN A 57 9.68 -9.10 3.61
N ALA A 58 8.51 -8.50 3.90
CA ALA A 58 7.60 -8.02 2.89
C ALA A 58 8.22 -6.81 2.19
N ASP A 59 8.70 -6.98 0.96
CA ASP A 59 9.08 -5.87 0.09
C ASP A 59 7.88 -4.91 -0.06
N GLN A 60 8.00 -3.73 0.56
CA GLN A 60 7.11 -2.59 0.39
C GLN A 60 7.56 -1.83 -0.86
N SER A 61 7.12 -2.28 -2.04
CA SER A 61 7.19 -1.45 -3.24
C SER A 61 5.82 -0.86 -3.54
N GLY A 62 5.76 0.47 -3.45
CA GLY A 62 4.56 1.27 -3.67
C GLY A 62 4.69 2.70 -3.15
N SER A 63 5.85 3.32 -3.32
CA SER A 63 6.07 4.76 -3.20
C SER A 63 5.29 5.49 -4.29
N ASN A 64 4.21 6.17 -3.91
CA ASN A 64 3.96 7.58 -4.27
C ASN A 64 2.73 8.08 -3.50
N VAL A 65 2.95 8.53 -2.27
CA VAL A 65 2.11 9.55 -1.65
C VAL A 65 2.81 10.87 -1.96
N PRO A 66 2.16 11.84 -2.63
CA PRO A 66 2.75 13.17 -2.83
C PRO A 66 3.13 13.74 -1.46
N GLN A 67 4.42 13.96 -1.28
CA GLN A 67 4.96 14.80 -0.23
C GLN A 67 4.50 16.24 -0.52
N SER A 68 3.28 16.59 -0.11
CA SER A 68 2.91 17.97 0.10
C SER A 68 3.63 18.42 1.37
N SER A 69 4.71 19.16 1.12
CA SER A 69 5.48 19.96 2.05
C SER A 69 4.62 20.65 3.11
N TYR A 70 5.16 20.68 4.32
CA TYR A 70 4.98 21.72 5.34
C TYR A 70 4.45 23.06 4.77
N ASP A 71 3.42 23.64 5.39
CA ASP A 71 3.40 25.06 5.76
C ASP A 71 2.18 25.37 6.64
N ALA A 72 2.33 26.37 7.50
CA ALA A 72 1.32 27.04 8.34
C ALA A 72 0.95 26.40 9.70
N THR A 73 1.73 26.85 10.69
CA THR A 73 1.30 27.38 12.00
C THR A 73 1.55 26.49 13.21
N SER A 74 2.77 26.60 13.74
CA SER A 74 3.08 26.37 15.15
C SER A 74 2.07 27.06 16.08
N PRO A 75 1.63 26.43 17.18
CA PRO A 75 0.99 27.11 18.29
C PRO A 75 2.03 28.00 18.99
N GLN A 76 2.00 29.30 18.75
CA GLN A 76 2.72 30.26 19.59
C GLN A 76 1.94 30.41 20.91
N VAL A 77 2.27 29.54 21.87
CA VAL A 77 1.95 29.72 23.29
C VAL A 77 2.69 30.97 23.77
N GLY A 78 2.03 32.11 23.65
CA GLY A 78 2.38 33.37 24.28
C GLY A 78 1.75 33.45 25.67
N ASP A 79 2.28 32.68 26.61
CA ASP A 79 1.99 32.83 28.04
C ASP A 79 3.31 32.91 28.80
N LYS A 80 3.67 34.15 29.19
CA LYS A 80 4.46 34.52 30.38
C LYS A 80 4.80 36.01 30.32
N GLY A 81 4.31 36.76 31.33
CA GLY A 81 4.96 37.99 31.77
C GLY A 81 4.17 39.30 31.64
N GLN A 82 2.86 39.32 31.92
CA GLN A 82 2.22 40.55 32.36
C GLN A 82 2.32 40.66 33.89
N ASP A 83 3.53 40.91 34.37
CA ASP A 83 3.74 41.43 35.72
C ASP A 83 5.07 42.20 35.72
N GLN A 84 4.94 43.52 35.82
CA GLN A 84 5.94 44.55 36.18
C GLN A 84 5.60 45.85 35.44
N THR A 85 4.83 46.72 36.06
CA THR A 85 5.30 47.84 36.90
C THR A 85 5.87 49.03 36.12
N LYS A 86 5.36 50.19 36.53
CA LYS A 86 6.06 51.47 36.64
C LYS A 86 6.07 52.40 35.40
N GLN A 87 5.17 53.39 35.53
CA GLN A 87 5.33 54.84 35.33
C GLN A 87 4.65 55.44 34.11
#